data_AF-A0A661UDT3-F1
#
_entry.id   AF-A0A661UDT3-F1
#
_cell.length_a   1.000
_cell.length_b   1.000
_cell.length_c   1.000
_cell.angle_alpha   90.00
_cell.angle_beta   90.00
_cell.angle_gamma   90.00
#
_symmetry.space_group_name_H-M   'P 1'
#
loop_
_entity.id
_entity.type
_entity.pdbx_description
1 polymer ?
#
loop_
_entity_poly.entity_id
_entity_poly.type
_entity_poly.pdbx_seq_one_letter_code
_entity_poly.pdbx_strand_id
1 'polypeptide(L)' 'KKYRLLYGEEPDDADLEIKVRRAKAKRIKIKDTFHRCVEMVFEASGSKELLTIGYQAGFGERNSMGFGMVKVV' A
#
# COMPACT_ATOMS: atom_id res chain seq x y z
N LYS A 1 6.82 5.98 -7.37
CA LYS A 1 6.78 4.96 -8.47
C LYS A 1 5.36 4.69 -8.96
N LYS A 2 4.45 4.14 -8.14
CA LYS A 2 3.07 3.85 -8.58
C LYS A 2 2.33 5.10 -9.10
N TYR A 3 2.50 6.22 -8.42
CA TYR A 3 1.96 7.52 -8.84
C TYR A 3 2.38 7.87 -10.28
N ARG A 4 3.70 7.97 -10.55
CA ARG A 4 4.25 8.18 -11.90
C ARG A 4 3.75 7.21 -12.96
N LEU A 5 3.56 5.94 -12.63
CA LEU A 5 3.04 4.97 -13.59
C LEU A 5 1.58 5.23 -13.96
N LEU A 6 0.79 5.80 -13.05
CA LEU A 6 -0.63 6.09 -13.30
C LEU A 6 -0.84 7.45 -13.96
N TYR A 7 -0.09 8.47 -13.54
CA TYR A 7 -0.29 9.86 -13.96
C TYR A 7 0.73 10.37 -14.98
N GLY A 8 1.85 9.66 -15.17
CA GLY A 8 2.91 10.07 -16.10
C GLY A 8 3.89 11.11 -15.54
N GLU A 9 3.64 11.62 -14.33
CA GLU A 9 4.44 12.66 -13.67
C GLU A 9 4.80 12.31 -12.22
N GLU A 10 5.67 13.11 -11.61
CA GLU A 10 5.97 12.98 -10.18
C GLU A 10 4.87 13.64 -9.34
N PRO A 11 4.60 13.14 -8.12
CA PRO A 11 3.75 13.88 -7.19
C PRO A 11 4.45 15.19 -6.79
N ASP A 12 3.66 16.22 -6.51
CA ASP A 12 4.16 17.51 -6.03
C ASP A 12 4.82 17.36 -4.65
N ASP A 13 4.29 16.45 -3.84
CA ASP A 13 4.81 16.09 -2.53
C ASP A 13 5.09 14.58 -2.45
N ALA A 14 6.30 14.22 -2.04
CA ALA A 14 6.75 12.85 -1.88
C ALA A 14 6.84 12.38 -0.42
N ASP A 15 6.51 13.25 0.54
CA ASP A 15 6.54 12.90 1.96
C ASP A 15 5.45 11.87 2.27
N LEU A 16 5.84 10.79 2.93
CA LEU A 16 4.92 9.76 3.40
C LEU A 16 5.49 9.11 4.65
N GLU A 17 4.77 9.26 5.75
CA GLU A 17 5.09 8.61 7.02
C GLU A 17 4.05 7.53 7.31
N ILE A 18 4.52 6.36 7.74
CA ILE A 18 3.67 5.24 8.16
C ILE A 18 4.06 4.83 9.59
N LYS A 19 3.12 4.98 10.52
CA LYS A 19 3.29 4.56 11.91
C LYS A 19 2.47 3.31 12.20
N VAL A 20 3.17 2.19 12.33
CA VAL A 20 2.54 0.88 12.56
C VAL A 20 2.02 0.77 14.00
N ARG A 21 0.74 0.41 14.15
CA ARG A 21 0.09 0.17 15.45
C ARG A 21 -0.04 -1.31 15.77
N ARG A 22 -0.33 -2.12 14.75
CA ARG A 22 -0.41 -3.58 14.86
C ARG A 22 0.08 -4.20 13.58
N ALA A 23 0.82 -5.30 13.69
CA ALA A 23 1.28 -6.08 12.56
C ALA A 23 1.15 -7.57 12.86
N LYS A 24 0.69 -8.34 11.87
CA LYS A 24 0.63 -9.80 11.90
C LYS A 24 1.15 -10.34 10.58
N ALA A 25 2.25 -11.07 10.64
CA ALA A 25 2.78 -11.76 9.47
C ALA A 25 1.79 -12.83 8.98
N LYS A 26 1.56 -12.88 7.68
CA LYS A 26 0.75 -13.89 6.99
C LYS A 26 1.55 -14.50 5.84
N ARG A 27 1.28 -15.77 5.55
CA ARG A 27 1.79 -16.44 4.36
C ARG A 27 0.61 -16.95 3.55
N ILE A 28 0.46 -16.46 2.33
CA ILE A 28 -0.69 -16.74 1.47
C ILE A 28 -0.20 -17.49 0.23
N LYS A 29 -0.82 -18.65 -0.07
CA LYS A 29 -0.54 -19.40 -1.29
C LYS A 29 -1.40 -18.83 -2.42
N ILE A 30 -0.79 -18.46 -3.53
CA ILE A 30 -1.48 -18.10 -4.77
C ILE A 30 -0.92 -18.99 -5.87
N LYS A 31 -1.78 -19.81 -6.48
CA LYS A 31 -1.37 -20.85 -7.43
C LYS A 31 -0.25 -21.70 -6.83
N ASP A 32 0.91 -21.77 -7.47
CA ASP A 32 2.03 -22.63 -7.07
C ASP A 32 3.10 -21.92 -6.24
N THR A 33 2.84 -20.68 -5.79
CA THR A 33 3.80 -19.90 -5.01
C THR A 33 3.21 -19.40 -3.69
N PHE A 34 4.09 -19.06 -2.74
CA PHE A 34 3.73 -18.49 -1.46
C PHE A 34 4.24 -17.06 -1.33
N HIS A 35 3.37 -16.16 -0.90
CA HIS A 35 3.70 -14.77 -0.62
C HIS A 35 3.72 -14.52 0.88
N ARG A 36 4.77 -13.86 1.37
CA ARG A 36 4.82 -13.32 2.73
C ARG A 36 4.21 -11.92 2.71
N CYS A 37 3.26 -11.69 3.61
CA CYS A 37 2.48 -10.46 3.69
C CYS A 37 2.34 -10.04 5.15
N VAL A 38 1.87 -8.81 5.37
CA VAL A 38 1.57 -8.30 6.71
C VAL A 38 0.14 -7.79 6.71
N GLU A 39 -0.69 -8.36 7.60
CA GLU A 39 -1.94 -7.74 7.99
C GLU A 39 -1.63 -6.72 9.08
N MET A 40 -1.97 -5.45 8.84
CA MET A 40 -1.57 -4.36 9.72
C MET A 40 -2.63 -3.29 9.90
N VAL A 41 -2.54 -2.61 11.04
CA VAL A 41 -3.22 -1.35 11.34
C VAL A 41 -2.11 -0.30 11.50
N PHE A 42 -2.24 0.82 10.79
CA PHE A 42 -1.24 1.88 10.79
C PHE A 42 -1.93 3.24 10.64
N GLU A 43 -1.24 4.27 11.11
CA GLU A 43 -1.53 5.66 10.77
C GLU A 43 -0.63 6.08 9.60
N ALA A 44 -1.16 6.84 8.66
CA ALA A 44 -0.39 7.38 7.54
C ALA A 44 -0.62 8.88 7.39
N SER A 45 0.46 9.61 7.14
CA SER A 45 0.47 11.08 7.01
C SER A 45 1.47 11.52 5.93
N GLY A 46 1.33 12.76 5.45
CA GLY A 46 2.13 13.33 4.38
C GLY A 46 1.30 13.61 3.12
N SER A 47 1.92 13.42 1.97
CA SER A 47 1.39 13.70 0.64
C SER A 47 -0.01 13.12 0.41
N LYS A 48 -0.96 14.03 0.13
CA LYS A 48 -2.34 13.67 -0.18
C LYS A 48 -2.42 12.79 -1.43
N GLU A 49 -1.56 13.03 -2.42
CA GLU A 49 -1.50 12.27 -3.67
C GLU A 49 -1.12 10.81 -3.41
N LEU A 50 -0.06 10.60 -2.61
CA LEU A 50 0.41 9.28 -2.26
C LEU A 50 -0.59 8.53 -1.37
N LEU A 51 -1.21 9.23 -0.40
CA LEU A 51 -2.25 8.65 0.45
C LEU A 51 -3.49 8.24 -0.36
N THR A 52 -3.91 9.08 -1.31
CA THR A 52 -5.05 8.80 -2.19
C THR A 52 -4.79 7.56 -3.03
N ILE A 53 -3.60 7.44 -3.62
CA ILE A 53 -3.23 6.26 -4.40
C ILE A 53 -3.08 5.02 -3.53
N GLY A 54 -2.50 5.15 -2.34
CA GLY A 54 -2.44 4.06 -1.38
C GLY A 54 -3.83 3.52 -0.99
N TYR A 55 -4.82 4.42 -0.86
CA TYR A 55 -6.20 4.04 -0.58
C TYR A 55 -6.90 3.40 -1.80
N GLN A 56 -6.81 4.02 -2.97
CA GLN A 56 -7.53 3.59 -4.17
C GLN A 56 -6.91 2.36 -4.84
N ALA A 57 -5.58 2.30 -4.92
CA ALA A 57 -4.84 1.25 -5.63
C ALA A 57 -4.09 0.30 -4.67
N GLY A 58 -4.27 0.46 -3.36
CA GLY A 58 -3.60 -0.31 -2.32
C GLY A 58 -2.17 0.16 -2.02
N PHE A 59 -1.70 -0.09 -0.80
CA PHE A 59 -0.33 0.14 -0.38
C PHE A 59 0.59 -1.02 -0.81
N GLY A 60 1.89 -0.72 -1.00
CA GLY A 60 2.88 -1.73 -1.40
C GLY A 60 2.71 -2.24 -2.83
N GLU A 61 2.96 -3.53 -3.03
CA GLU A 61 3.09 -4.19 -4.33
C GLU A 61 2.02 -5.26 -4.59
N ARG A 62 1.99 -5.77 -5.83
CA ARG A 62 1.10 -6.87 -6.27
C ARG A 62 -0.39 -6.61 -6.04
N ASN A 63 -0.80 -5.35 -6.14
CA ASN A 63 -2.18 -4.95 -5.84
C ASN A 63 -3.20 -5.59 -6.78
N SER A 64 -2.84 -5.80 -8.05
CA SER A 64 -3.66 -6.54 -9.02
C SER A 64 -3.83 -8.03 -8.69
N MET A 65 -3.03 -8.59 -7.78
CA MET A 65 -3.22 -9.94 -7.24
C MET A 65 -4.04 -9.97 -5.94
N GLY A 66 -4.59 -8.83 -5.51
CA GLY A 66 -5.46 -8.73 -4.33
C GLY A 66 -4.76 -8.34 -3.02
N PHE A 67 -3.58 -7.70 -3.08
CA PHE A 67 -2.84 -7.27 -1.88
C PHE A 67 -2.88 -5.76 -1.64
N GLY A 68 -2.68 -5.36 -0.39
CA GLY A 68 -2.42 -3.97 -0.01
C GLY A 68 -3.66 -3.07 0.06
N MET A 69 -4.85 -3.58 -0.23
CA MET A 69 -6.10 -2.84 -0.01
C MET A 69 -6.29 -2.54 1.47
N VAL A 70 -6.73 -1.31 1.77
CA VAL A 70 -6.97 -0.84 3.14
C VAL A 70 -8.40 -0.28 3.25
N LYS A 71 -8.84 -0.06 4.48
CA LYS A 71 -10.03 0.73 4.80
C LYS A 71 -9.67 1.75 5.87
N VAL A 72 -10.36 2.89 5.87
CA VAL A 72 -10.29 3.84 6.98
C VAL A 72 -11.05 3.25 8.17
N VAL A 73 -10.51 3.42 9.38
CA VAL A 73 -11.09 2.94 10.64
C VAL A 73 -11.32 4.09 11.60
#